data_AF-A0A0S8GUN3-F1
#
_entry.id   AF-A0A0S8GUN3-F1
#
_cell.length_a   1.000
_cell.length_b   1.000
_cell.length_c   1.000
_cell.angle_alpha   90.00
_cell.angle_beta   90.00
_cell.angle_gamma   90.00
#
_symmetry.space_group_name_H-M   'P 1'
#
loop_
_entity.id
_entity.type
_entity.pdbx_description
1 polymer ?
#
loop_
_entity_poly.entity_id
_entity_poly.type
_entity_poly.pdbx_seq_one_letter_code
_entity_poly.pdbx_strand_id
1 'polypeptide(L)'
;MQVFSTSTAFNIVAFSNSYVPLAVMLLVSAAMVAAFLILSYMLGPGRRGPVKGIPYESGIDPVGSAQRPFHVRFYLLAVLFLLFDVELVFFYPWAVLYHGDRSGFFLIEIIIFSVILLVAFAYAWIKGVFDWR
;
A
#
# COMPACT_ATOMS: atom_id res chain seq x y z
N MET A 1 15.41 48.30 -6.89
CA MET A 1 15.44 47.55 -8.18
C MET A 1 16.73 46.75 -8.18
N GLN A 2 16.67 45.43 -8.48
CA GLN A 2 17.62 44.36 -8.10
C GLN A 2 17.49 44.03 -6.59
N VAL A 3 17.20 42.83 -6.08
CA VAL A 3 17.68 41.48 -6.42
C VAL A 3 16.60 40.44 -6.04
N PHE A 4 15.91 39.85 -7.02
CA PHE A 4 15.06 38.66 -6.85
C PHE A 4 15.44 37.65 -7.94
N SER A 5 16.49 36.85 -7.75
CA SER A 5 16.74 35.72 -8.68
C SER A 5 17.47 34.48 -8.13
N THR A 6 17.77 34.37 -6.82
CA THR A 6 18.52 33.21 -6.29
C THR A 6 17.70 32.23 -5.43
N SER A 7 16.37 32.36 -5.36
CA SER A 7 15.52 31.54 -4.48
C SER A 7 15.14 30.16 -5.05
N THR A 8 15.06 29.99 -6.38
CA THR A 8 14.57 28.73 -6.97
C THR A 8 15.59 27.60 -6.93
N ALA A 9 16.88 27.90 -7.16
CA ALA A 9 17.95 26.90 -7.13
C ALA A 9 18.24 26.35 -5.72
N PHE A 10 18.19 27.21 -4.68
CA PHE A 10 18.38 26.78 -3.29
C PHE A 10 17.26 25.85 -2.81
N ASN A 11 16.02 26.10 -3.23
CA ASN A 11 14.89 25.24 -2.90
C ASN A 11 14.92 23.89 -3.64
N ILE A 12 15.38 23.84 -4.90
CA ILE A 12 15.54 22.58 -5.64
C ILE A 12 16.68 21.73 -5.06
N VAL A 13 17.80 22.36 -4.69
CA VAL A 13 18.94 21.67 -4.05
C VAL A 13 18.59 21.24 -2.62
N ALA A 14 17.87 22.04 -1.84
CA ALA A 14 17.41 21.65 -0.50
C ALA A 14 16.36 20.53 -0.56
N PHE A 15 15.40 20.62 -1.49
CA PHE A 15 14.40 19.57 -1.74
C PHE A 15 15.07 18.26 -2.14
N SER A 16 15.97 18.27 -3.13
CA SER A 16 16.68 17.07 -3.54
C SER A 16 17.50 16.46 -2.38
N ASN A 17 18.15 17.28 -1.56
CA ASN A 17 18.92 16.80 -0.41
C ASN A 17 18.06 16.15 0.68
N SER A 18 16.76 16.48 0.78
CA SER A 18 15.83 15.83 1.73
C SER A 18 15.33 14.46 1.26
N TYR A 19 15.14 14.26 -0.05
CA TYR A 19 14.69 12.96 -0.59
C TYR A 19 15.84 12.02 -0.95
N VAL A 20 17.07 12.53 -1.13
CA VAL A 20 18.26 11.71 -1.36
C VAL A 20 18.46 10.65 -0.27
N PRO A 21 18.40 10.97 1.05
CA PRO A 21 18.48 9.96 2.10
C PRO A 21 17.41 8.87 1.99
N LEU A 22 16.17 9.23 1.67
CA LEU A 22 15.07 8.27 1.47
C LEU A 22 15.34 7.34 0.29
N ALA A 23 15.77 7.89 -0.85
CA ALA A 23 16.11 7.12 -2.04
C ALA A 23 17.29 6.16 -1.78
N VAL A 24 18.32 6.63 -1.06
CA VAL A 24 19.46 5.80 -0.64
C VAL A 24 19.01 4.67 0.28
N MET A 25 18.14 4.93 1.28
CA MET A 25 17.62 3.88 2.15
C MET A 25 16.85 2.81 1.39
N LEU A 26 15.98 3.22 0.45
CA LEU A 26 15.24 2.28 -0.40
C LEU A 26 16.21 1.44 -1.25
N LEU A 27 17.20 2.06 -1.89
CA LEU A 27 18.21 1.35 -2.68
C LEU A 27 19.03 0.37 -1.84
N VAL A 28 19.51 0.80 -0.66
CA VAL A 28 20.28 -0.07 0.23
C VAL A 28 19.44 -1.24 0.73
N SER A 29 18.17 -1.01 1.12
CA SER A 29 17.28 -2.10 1.54
C SER A 29 17.02 -3.11 0.41
N ALA A 30 16.76 -2.64 -0.81
CA ALA A 30 16.53 -3.49 -1.97
C ALA A 30 17.80 -4.26 -2.35
N ALA A 31 18.95 -3.59 -2.33
CA ALA A 31 20.25 -4.21 -2.57
C ALA A 31 20.57 -5.27 -1.52
N MET A 32 20.23 -5.03 -0.24
CA MET A 32 20.44 -6.00 0.83
C MET A 32 19.56 -7.25 0.67
N VAL A 33 18.28 -7.08 0.32
CA VAL A 33 17.38 -8.20 0.00
C VAL A 33 17.92 -9.00 -1.18
N ALA A 34 18.32 -8.33 -2.26
CA ALA A 34 18.90 -8.97 -3.44
C ALA A 34 20.20 -9.71 -3.09
N ALA A 35 21.10 -9.09 -2.33
CA ALA A 35 22.37 -9.68 -1.91
C ALA A 35 22.13 -10.96 -1.08
N PHE A 36 21.19 -10.94 -0.14
CA PHE A 36 20.86 -12.13 0.65
C PHE A 36 20.24 -13.25 -0.19
N LEU A 37 19.36 -12.92 -1.14
CA LEU A 37 18.79 -13.92 -2.06
C LEU A 37 19.87 -14.54 -2.95
N ILE A 38 20.77 -13.72 -3.51
CA ILE A 38 21.89 -14.19 -4.35
C ILE A 38 22.85 -15.05 -3.53
N LEU A 39 23.22 -14.60 -2.33
CA LEU A 39 24.13 -15.33 -1.46
C LEU A 39 23.52 -16.66 -1.00
N SER A 40 22.23 -16.66 -0.65
CA SER A 40 21.49 -17.88 -0.32
C SER A 40 21.45 -18.86 -1.49
N TYR A 41 21.24 -18.37 -2.71
CA TYR A 41 21.26 -19.20 -3.91
C TYR A 41 22.66 -19.75 -4.24
N MET A 42 23.72 -18.94 -4.04
CA MET A 42 25.10 -19.35 -4.34
C MET A 42 25.70 -20.29 -3.28
N LEU A 43 25.45 -20.05 -1.99
CA LEU A 43 25.94 -20.89 -0.90
C LEU A 43 25.05 -22.12 -0.65
N GLY A 44 23.79 -22.07 -1.11
CA GLY A 44 22.83 -23.15 -0.93
C GLY A 44 23.21 -24.42 -1.70
N PRO A 45 23.02 -25.63 -1.12
CA PRO A 45 23.21 -26.87 -1.85
C PRO A 45 22.28 -26.94 -3.07
N GLY A 46 22.87 -26.97 -4.27
CA GLY A 46 22.18 -27.06 -5.56
C GLY A 46 21.49 -28.40 -5.84
N ARG A 47 20.95 -29.08 -4.82
CA ARG A 47 20.23 -30.34 -4.96
C ARG A 47 18.92 -30.09 -5.69
N ARG A 48 18.88 -30.44 -6.97
CA ARG A 48 17.67 -30.52 -7.80
C ARG A 48 17.31 -31.99 -7.89
N GLY A 49 16.16 -32.37 -7.34
CA GLY A 49 15.63 -33.72 -7.40
C GLY A 49 14.25 -33.71 -8.04
N PRO A 50 13.79 -34.83 -8.64
CA PRO A 50 12.49 -34.91 -9.31
C PRO A 50 11.34 -34.56 -8.35
N VAL A 51 11.47 -34.89 -7.07
CA VAL A 51 10.47 -34.62 -6.02
C VAL A 51 10.59 -33.20 -5.42
N LYS A 52 11.72 -32.50 -5.60
CA LYS A 52 11.89 -31.16 -4.99
C LYS A 52 11.08 -30.08 -5.72
N GLY A 53 10.76 -30.31 -7.00
CA GLY A 53 10.05 -29.36 -7.86
C GLY A 53 8.55 -29.59 -7.95
N ILE A 54 8.01 -30.67 -7.36
CA ILE A 54 6.57 -30.92 -7.37
C ILE A 54 5.86 -30.09 -6.27
N PRO A 55 4.66 -29.57 -6.55
CA PRO A 55 3.80 -28.98 -5.52
C PRO A 55 3.58 -29.93 -4.33
N TYR A 56 3.53 -29.37 -3.14
CA TYR A 56 3.29 -30.13 -1.92
C TYR A 56 1.81 -30.50 -1.79
N GLU A 57 1.50 -31.81 -1.78
CA GLU A 57 0.14 -32.35 -1.62
C GLU A 57 0.15 -33.51 -0.61
N SER A 58 0.54 -33.23 0.65
CA SER A 58 0.51 -34.18 1.79
C SER A 58 1.10 -35.58 1.55
N GLY A 59 2.10 -35.70 0.65
CA GLY A 59 2.78 -36.96 0.34
C GLY A 59 2.21 -37.74 -0.86
N ILE A 60 1.22 -37.18 -1.56
CA ILE A 60 0.66 -37.72 -2.79
C ILE A 60 1.12 -36.87 -3.98
N ASP A 61 1.19 -37.46 -5.17
CA ASP A 61 1.44 -36.69 -6.39
C ASP A 61 0.28 -35.74 -6.67
N PRO A 62 0.54 -34.47 -7.02
CA PRO A 62 -0.50 -33.49 -7.25
C PRO A 62 -1.37 -33.92 -8.44
N VAL A 63 -2.69 -34.01 -8.21
CA VAL A 63 -3.66 -34.44 -9.23
C VAL A 63 -4.54 -33.27 -9.65
N GLY A 64 -4.59 -33.02 -10.96
CA GLY A 64 -5.50 -32.04 -11.56
C GLY A 64 -4.97 -30.60 -11.60
N SER A 65 -5.85 -29.66 -11.95
CA SER A 65 -5.54 -28.24 -12.01
C SER A 65 -5.83 -27.56 -10.68
N ALA A 66 -4.86 -26.80 -10.16
CA ALA A 66 -5.02 -25.95 -8.97
C ALA A 66 -5.86 -24.69 -9.23
N GLN A 67 -6.32 -24.47 -10.46
CA GLN A 67 -7.11 -23.29 -10.83
C GLN A 67 -8.58 -23.49 -10.47
N ARG A 68 -8.91 -23.22 -9.20
CA ARG A 68 -10.29 -23.07 -8.74
C ARG A 68 -10.72 -21.61 -8.89
N PRO A 69 -11.98 -21.32 -9.25
CA PRO A 69 -12.48 -19.95 -9.19
C PRO A 69 -12.38 -19.44 -7.75
N PHE A 70 -11.72 -18.30 -7.57
CA PHE A 70 -11.65 -17.63 -6.28
C PHE A 70 -13.02 -17.06 -5.91
N HIS A 71 -13.36 -17.12 -4.62
CA HIS A 71 -14.62 -16.57 -4.15
C HIS A 71 -14.68 -15.05 -4.36
N VAL A 72 -15.81 -14.55 -4.87
CA VAL A 72 -16.06 -13.10 -5.13
C VAL A 72 -15.92 -12.23 -3.88
N ARG A 73 -15.94 -12.83 -2.69
CA ARG A 73 -15.80 -12.15 -1.40
C ARG A 73 -14.50 -11.32 -1.30
N PHE A 74 -13.39 -11.80 -1.87
CA PHE A 74 -12.13 -11.04 -1.92
C PHE A 74 -12.22 -9.76 -2.76
N TYR A 75 -13.05 -9.76 -3.80
CA TYR A 75 -13.29 -8.58 -4.62
C TYR A 75 -14.08 -7.51 -3.86
N LEU A 76 -15.10 -7.91 -3.09
CA LEU A 76 -15.88 -6.98 -2.27
C LEU A 76 -15.01 -6.31 -1.19
N LEU A 77 -14.08 -7.07 -0.59
CA LEU A 77 -13.09 -6.53 0.35
C LEU A 77 -12.16 -5.52 -0.33
N ALA A 78 -11.67 -5.82 -1.53
CA ALA A 78 -10.76 -4.93 -2.27
C ALA A 78 -11.44 -3.61 -2.67
N VAL A 79 -12.68 -3.67 -3.18
CA VAL A 79 -13.44 -2.46 -3.54
C VAL A 79 -13.74 -1.60 -2.31
N LEU A 80 -14.10 -2.24 -1.19
CA LEU A 80 -14.36 -1.54 0.06
C LEU A 80 -13.09 -0.89 0.64
N PHE A 81 -11.96 -1.61 0.62
CA PHE A 81 -10.67 -1.08 1.02
C PHE A 81 -10.27 0.12 0.16
N LEU A 82 -10.43 0.02 -1.16
CA LEU A 82 -10.13 1.12 -2.09
C LEU A 82 -10.98 2.36 -1.80
N LEU A 83 -12.27 2.17 -1.48
CA LEU A 83 -13.17 3.26 -1.16
C LEU A 83 -12.74 3.99 0.13
N PHE A 84 -12.31 3.26 1.15
CA PHE A 84 -11.76 3.86 2.38
C PHE A 84 -10.37 4.46 2.21
N ASP A 85 -9.52 3.87 1.37
CA ASP A 85 -8.19 4.42 1.09
C ASP A 85 -8.31 5.78 0.40
N VAL A 86 -9.27 5.91 -0.52
CA VAL A 86 -9.60 7.19 -1.17
C VAL A 86 -10.17 8.21 -0.18
N GLU A 87 -10.90 7.81 0.86
CA GLU A 87 -11.36 8.72 1.92
C GLU A 87 -10.17 9.42 2.61
N LEU A 88 -9.10 8.67 2.91
CA LEU A 88 -7.91 9.22 3.56
C LEU A 88 -7.17 10.22 2.68
N VAL A 89 -7.19 10.03 1.35
CA VAL A 89 -6.65 11.00 0.39
C VAL A 89 -7.39 12.34 0.51
N PHE A 90 -8.71 12.33 0.74
CA PHE A 90 -9.48 13.55 0.96
C PHE A 90 -9.22 14.21 2.32
N PHE A 91 -8.85 13.43 3.34
CA PHE A 91 -8.50 13.99 4.65
C PHE A 91 -7.13 14.69 4.64
N TYR A 92 -6.20 14.24 3.80
CA TYR A 92 -4.82 14.71 3.83
C TYR A 92 -4.68 16.23 3.62
N PRO A 93 -5.30 16.85 2.58
CA PRO A 93 -5.26 18.30 2.41
C PRO A 93 -5.79 19.07 3.61
N TRP A 94 -6.86 18.59 4.25
CA TRP A 94 -7.40 19.23 5.44
C TRP A 94 -6.46 19.12 6.64
N ALA A 95 -5.90 17.94 6.89
CA ALA A 95 -5.00 17.71 8.01
C ALA A 95 -3.75 18.62 7.93
N VAL A 96 -3.25 18.87 6.72
CA VAL A 96 -2.08 19.74 6.50
C VAL A 96 -2.44 21.23 6.50
N LEU A 97 -3.63 21.60 6.04
CA LEU A 97 -4.05 23.00 5.86
C LEU A 97 -4.87 23.56 7.04
N TYR A 98 -4.95 22.84 8.17
CA TYR A 98 -5.70 23.23 9.36
C TYR A 98 -5.05 24.40 10.14
N HIS A 99 -4.97 25.59 9.53
CA HIS A 99 -4.27 26.75 10.12
C HIS A 99 -5.00 28.10 9.94
N GLY A 100 -6.28 28.12 9.54
CA GLY A 100 -7.02 29.37 9.26
C GLY A 100 -8.37 29.52 9.96
N ASP A 101 -8.91 30.74 9.94
CA ASP A 101 -10.19 31.13 10.57
C ASP A 101 -11.43 30.41 10.02
N ARG A 102 -11.31 29.76 8.84
CA ARG A 102 -12.35 28.91 8.23
C ARG A 102 -12.26 27.42 8.59
N SER A 103 -11.31 27.03 9.45
CA SER A 103 -11.05 25.64 9.85
C SER A 103 -12.28 24.88 10.37
N GLY A 104 -13.17 25.58 11.11
CA GLY A 104 -14.39 24.98 11.65
C GLY A 104 -15.42 24.54 10.59
N PHE A 105 -15.50 25.24 9.45
CA PHE A 105 -16.42 24.86 8.36
C PHE A 105 -15.95 23.61 7.62
N PHE A 106 -14.65 23.51 7.32
CA PHE A 106 -14.07 22.33 6.67
C PHE A 106 -14.10 21.08 7.55
N LEU A 107 -14.02 21.24 8.87
CA LEU A 107 -14.17 20.13 9.81
C LEU A 107 -15.58 19.50 9.73
N ILE A 108 -16.62 20.33 9.59
CA ILE A 108 -18.00 19.84 9.46
C ILE A 108 -18.17 19.08 8.14
N GLU A 109 -17.63 19.60 7.03
CA GLU A 109 -17.70 18.94 5.72
C GLU A 109 -17.05 17.55 5.73
N ILE A 110 -15.90 17.41 6.37
CA ILE A 110 -15.19 16.13 6.49
C ILE A 110 -15.93 15.15 7.37
N ILE A 111 -16.45 15.61 8.52
CA ILE A 111 -17.26 14.75 9.38
C ILE A 111 -18.49 14.23 8.65
N ILE A 112 -19.19 15.09 7.89
CA ILE A 112 -20.34 14.67 7.09
C ILE A 112 -19.93 13.65 6.03
N PHE A 113 -18.83 13.90 5.31
CA PHE A 113 -18.30 12.97 4.31
C PHE A 113 -17.96 11.60 4.92
N SER A 114 -17.27 11.59 6.06
CA SER A 114 -16.94 10.37 6.80
C SER A 114 -18.16 9.61 7.28
N VAL A 115 -19.15 10.31 7.83
CA VAL A 115 -20.38 9.67 8.31
C VAL A 115 -21.10 8.98 7.17
N ILE A 116 -21.16 9.58 5.98
CA ILE A 116 -21.79 8.96 4.80
C ILE A 116 -21.07 7.65 4.42
N LEU A 117 -19.74 7.64 4.40
CA LEU A 117 -18.95 6.44 4.09
C LEU A 117 -19.04 5.38 5.19
N LEU A 118 -19.03 5.78 6.46
CA LEU A 118 -19.23 4.89 7.60
C LEU A 118 -20.62 4.24 7.58
N VAL A 119 -21.66 4.96 7.13
CA VAL A 119 -23.00 4.39 6.94
C VAL A 119 -22.99 3.37 5.79
N ALA A 120 -22.34 3.67 4.67
CA ALA A 120 -22.20 2.72 3.56
C ALA A 120 -21.44 1.44 4.00
N PHE A 121 -20.41 1.60 4.83
CA PHE A 121 -19.69 0.48 5.44
C PHE A 121 -20.54 -0.33 6.39
N ALA A 122 -21.25 0.33 7.31
CA ALA A 122 -22.17 -0.33 8.24
C ALA A 122 -23.24 -1.12 7.48
N TYR A 123 -23.75 -0.59 6.36
CA TYR A 123 -24.65 -1.31 5.47
C TYR A 123 -24.01 -2.57 4.88
N ALA A 124 -22.78 -2.48 4.35
CA ALA A 124 -22.04 -3.64 3.84
C ALA A 124 -21.78 -4.68 4.93
N TRP A 125 -21.51 -4.24 6.17
CA TRP A 125 -21.33 -5.10 7.33
C TRP A 125 -22.60 -5.87 7.68
N ILE A 126 -23.73 -5.17 7.78
CA ILE A 126 -25.04 -5.78 8.08
C ILE A 126 -25.46 -6.74 6.97
N LYS A 127 -25.11 -6.47 5.71
CA LYS A 127 -25.35 -7.36 4.57
C LYS A 127 -24.49 -8.64 4.57
N GLY A 128 -23.57 -8.80 5.52
CA GLY A 128 -22.77 -10.01 5.64
C GLY A 128 -21.72 -10.15 4.53
N VAL A 129 -21.25 -9.04 3.95
CA VAL A 129 -20.14 -9.06 2.98
C VAL A 129 -18.89 -9.71 3.58
N PHE A 130 -18.75 -9.63 4.91
CA PHE A 130 -17.69 -10.22 5.70
C PHE A 130 -18.06 -11.57 6.33
N ASP A 131 -19.11 -12.28 5.89
CA ASP A 131 -19.37 -13.62 6.43
C ASP A 131 -18.41 -14.64 5.78
N TRP A 132 -17.61 -15.29 6.61
CA TRP A 132 -16.60 -16.28 6.22
C TRP A 132 -17.07 -17.72 6.41
N ARG A 133 -18.37 -17.92 6.61
CA ARG A 133 -19.01 -19.23 6.55
C ARG A 133 -19.21 -19.74 5.13
#